data_AF-A0A1X4HUP5-F1
#
_entry.id   AF-A0A1X4HUP5-F1
#
_cell.length_a   1.000
_cell.length_b   1.000
_cell.length_c   1.000
_cell.angle_alpha   90.00
_cell.angle_beta   90.00
_cell.angle_gamma   90.00
#
_symmetry.space_group_name_H-M   'P 1'
#
loop_
_entity.id
_entity.type
_entity.pdbx_description
1 polymer ?
#
loop_
_entity_poly.entity_id
_entity_poly.type
_entity_poly.pdbx_seq_one_letter_code
_entity_poly.pdbx_strand_id
1 'polypeptide(L)'
;TYRRPSRRTPALRGVVLPSLRRPLPRVAVVVDTSGSMGDAELAAALGEVTGVLREVGVRGNRVTVLACDADVHAVSRVTATEQITLGGGGGTDMRVGIDAALAARDRPSVVIVLTDGLTPWPAETPSCRLIAALIGDGAPQPPSWVETVRVTA
;
A
#
# COMPACT_ATOMS: atom_id res chain seq x y z
N THR A 1 6.79 7.52 21.26
CA THR A 1 6.54 8.97 21.37
C THR A 1 5.64 9.27 22.57
N TYR A 2 6.14 9.99 23.57
CA TYR A 2 5.36 10.46 24.72
C TYR A 2 4.58 11.73 24.33
N ARG A 3 3.28 11.82 24.65
CA ARG A 3 2.48 13.04 24.41
C ARG A 3 2.11 13.67 25.74
N ARG A 4 2.04 15.00 25.77
CA ARG A 4 1.67 15.79 26.93
C ARG A 4 0.36 15.27 27.57
N PRO A 5 0.37 14.92 28.86
CA PRO A 5 -0.83 14.48 29.58
C PRO A 5 -1.97 15.51 29.53
N SER A 6 -3.21 15.00 29.59
CA SER A 6 -4.42 15.81 29.71
C SER A 6 -4.35 16.74 30.93
N ARG A 7 -4.63 18.04 30.74
CA ARG A 7 -4.75 19.02 31.84
C ARG A 7 -6.12 18.98 32.53
N ARG A 8 -7.09 18.23 32.00
CA ARG A 8 -8.50 18.21 32.46
C ARG A 8 -8.75 17.28 33.66
N THR A 9 -7.71 16.90 34.40
CA THR A 9 -7.85 15.99 35.55
C THR A 9 -7.27 16.60 36.82
N PRO A 10 -7.90 17.62 37.43
CA PRO A 10 -7.43 18.22 38.68
C PRO A 10 -7.55 17.27 39.88
N ALA A 11 -8.47 16.31 39.81
CA ALA A 11 -8.83 15.41 40.91
C ALA A 11 -7.80 14.29 41.18
N LEU A 12 -6.89 14.01 40.23
CA LEU A 12 -5.87 12.96 40.36
C LEU A 12 -4.49 13.61 40.22
N ARG A 13 -3.99 14.22 41.31
CA ARG A 13 -2.64 14.79 41.35
C ARG A 13 -1.60 13.67 41.39
N GLY A 14 -0.61 13.72 40.51
CA GLY A 14 0.53 12.78 40.50
C GLY A 14 0.32 11.49 39.70
N VAL A 15 -0.84 11.30 39.06
CA VAL A 15 -1.12 10.09 38.25
C VAL A 15 -1.18 10.46 36.77
N VAL A 16 -0.30 9.84 35.96
CA VAL A 16 -0.38 9.92 34.49
C VAL A 16 -1.36 8.85 34.02
N LEU A 17 -2.58 9.26 33.65
CA LEU A 17 -3.55 8.33 33.08
C LEU A 17 -3.14 7.89 31.66
N PRO A 18 -3.31 6.61 31.31
CA PRO A 18 -3.07 6.14 29.95
C PRO A 18 -3.98 6.88 28.98
N SER A 19 -3.39 7.47 27.92
CA SER A 19 -4.15 8.08 26.84
C SER A 19 -4.50 7.03 25.80
N LEU A 20 -5.79 6.84 25.50
CA LEU A 20 -6.20 6.01 24.37
C LEU A 20 -5.63 6.60 23.07
N ARG A 21 -4.87 5.80 22.33
CA ARG A 21 -4.34 6.14 21.01
C ARG A 21 -4.70 5.05 20.02
N ARG A 22 -5.11 5.47 18.83
CA ARG A 22 -5.25 4.60 17.66
C ARG A 22 -4.33 5.14 16.56
N PRO A 23 -3.02 4.82 16.57
CA PRO A 23 -2.15 5.19 15.48
C PRO A 23 -2.61 4.45 14.21
N LEU A 24 -3.11 5.20 13.23
CA LEU A 24 -3.49 4.63 11.94
C LEU A 24 -2.27 4.63 11.02
N PRO A 25 -1.94 3.50 10.38
CA PRO A 25 -0.82 3.43 9.45
C PRO A 25 -1.07 4.30 8.21
N ARG A 26 0.03 4.66 7.54
CA ARG A 26 -0.01 5.18 6.17
C ARG A 26 0.25 4.00 5.24
N VAL A 27 -0.58 3.88 4.21
CA VAL A 27 -0.56 2.77 3.27
C VAL A 27 -0.32 3.32 1.87
N ALA A 28 0.67 2.77 1.18
CA ALA A 28 0.82 2.95 -0.25
C ALA A 28 0.34 1.69 -0.97
N VAL A 29 -0.42 1.84 -2.05
CA VAL A 29 -0.85 0.75 -2.93
C VAL A 29 -0.15 0.97 -4.27
N VAL A 30 0.72 0.04 -4.65
CA VAL A 30 1.40 0.00 -5.94
C VAL A 30 0.62 -0.97 -6.82
N VAL A 31 0.25 -0.52 -8.02
CA VAL A 31 -0.61 -1.27 -8.93
C VAL A 31 0.19 -1.56 -10.20
N ASP A 32 0.35 -2.83 -10.53
CA ASP A 32 0.92 -3.30 -11.79
C ASP A 32 -0.10 -3.15 -12.91
N THR A 33 0.25 -2.40 -13.96
CA THR A 33 -0.60 -2.20 -15.14
C THR A 33 -0.01 -2.86 -16.38
N SER A 34 0.84 -3.87 -16.21
CA SER A 34 1.33 -4.69 -17.33
C SER A 34 0.19 -5.32 -18.13
N GLY A 35 0.43 -5.56 -19.42
CA GLY A 35 -0.58 -6.09 -20.34
C GLY A 35 -1.11 -7.49 -20.03
N SER A 36 -0.55 -8.22 -19.05
CA SER A 36 -1.06 -9.48 -18.52
C SER A 36 -2.18 -9.31 -17.48
N MET A 37 -2.36 -8.10 -16.95
CA MET A 37 -3.35 -7.80 -15.92
C MET A 37 -4.68 -7.40 -16.57
N GLY A 38 -5.75 -8.14 -16.28
CA GLY A 38 -7.08 -7.77 -16.72
C GLY A 38 -7.61 -6.55 -15.95
N ASP A 39 -8.11 -5.53 -16.65
CA ASP A 39 -8.70 -4.31 -16.04
C ASP A 39 -9.76 -4.64 -14.97
N ALA A 40 -10.55 -5.69 -15.21
CA ALA A 40 -11.60 -6.13 -14.29
C ALA A 40 -11.05 -6.72 -12.98
N GLU A 41 -10.01 -7.55 -13.08
CA GLU A 41 -9.37 -8.20 -11.93
C GLU A 41 -8.64 -7.17 -11.07
N LEU A 42 -7.98 -6.22 -11.73
CA LEU A 42 -7.29 -5.12 -11.09
C LEU A 42 -8.26 -4.19 -10.36
N ALA A 43 -9.37 -3.84 -11.01
CA ALA A 43 -10.44 -3.03 -10.39
C ALA A 43 -11.07 -3.75 -9.20
N ALA A 44 -11.31 -5.06 -9.28
CA ALA A 44 -11.83 -5.86 -8.18
C ALA A 44 -10.86 -5.89 -6.99
N ALA A 45 -9.58 -6.24 -7.23
CA ALA A 45 -8.56 -6.27 -6.19
C ALA A 45 -8.37 -4.91 -5.50
N LEU A 46 -8.39 -3.83 -6.29
CA LEU A 46 -8.31 -2.47 -5.78
C LEU A 46 -9.54 -2.08 -4.95
N GLY A 47 -10.73 -2.48 -5.39
CA GLY A 47 -11.98 -2.31 -4.66
C GLY A 47 -11.94 -3.00 -3.29
N GLU A 48 -11.49 -4.25 -3.24
CA GLU A 48 -11.31 -5.03 -2.02
C GLU A 48 -10.31 -4.36 -1.06
N VAL A 49 -9.11 -4.01 -1.54
CA VAL A 49 -8.10 -3.32 -0.72
C VAL A 49 -8.66 -2.01 -0.17
N THR A 50 -9.37 -1.25 -0.98
CA THR A 50 -9.98 0.01 -0.55
C THR A 50 -11.08 -0.20 0.48
N GLY A 51 -11.91 -1.23 0.31
CA GLY A 51 -12.93 -1.65 1.27
C GLY A 51 -12.31 -1.96 2.64
N VAL A 52 -11.29 -2.82 2.66
CA VAL A 52 -10.56 -3.19 3.88
C VAL A 52 -9.93 -1.96 4.55
N LEU A 53 -9.25 -1.10 3.79
CA LEU A 53 -8.64 0.11 4.34
C LEU A 53 -9.70 1.06 4.95
N ARG A 54 -10.85 1.22 4.29
CA ARG A 54 -11.96 2.06 4.77
C ARG A 54 -12.55 1.52 6.09
N GLU A 55 -12.70 0.20 6.20
CA GLU A 55 -13.21 -0.49 7.40
C GLU A 55 -12.28 -0.34 8.60
N VAL A 56 -10.96 -0.47 8.38
CA VAL A 56 -9.94 -0.28 9.43
C VAL A 56 -9.75 1.20 9.81
N GLY A 57 -10.40 2.11 9.09
CA GLY A 57 -10.39 3.55 9.35
C GLY A 57 -9.23 4.30 8.68
N VAL A 58 -8.51 3.67 7.75
CA VAL A 58 -7.46 4.29 6.95
C VAL A 58 -8.11 4.97 5.74
N ARG A 59 -8.09 6.31 5.70
CA ARG A 59 -8.82 7.12 4.71
C ARG A 59 -8.07 8.39 4.34
N GLY A 60 -8.45 8.99 3.22
CA GLY A 60 -7.95 10.30 2.76
C GLY A 60 -6.45 10.29 2.53
N ASN A 61 -5.75 11.30 3.07
CA ASN A 61 -4.30 11.49 2.85
C ASN A 61 -3.39 10.38 3.41
N ARG A 62 -3.94 9.36 4.08
CA ARG A 62 -3.19 8.19 4.58
C ARG A 62 -3.08 7.06 3.58
N VAL A 63 -3.91 7.06 2.54
CA VAL A 63 -3.81 6.13 1.42
C VAL A 63 -3.17 6.87 0.25
N THR A 64 -2.23 6.22 -0.41
CA THR A 64 -1.57 6.72 -1.61
C THR A 64 -1.57 5.60 -2.61
N VAL A 65 -2.25 5.77 -3.74
CA VAL A 65 -2.23 4.77 -4.81
C VAL A 65 -1.27 5.24 -5.89
N LEU A 66 -0.46 4.31 -6.38
CA LEU A 66 0.63 4.51 -7.32
C LEU A 66 0.45 3.47 -8.43
N ALA A 67 0.06 3.92 -9.62
CA ALA A 67 0.08 3.05 -10.79
C ALA A 67 1.51 2.96 -11.33
N CYS A 68 1.94 1.74 -11.69
CA CYS A 68 3.25 1.47 -12.30
C CYS A 68 3.02 0.81 -13.66
N ASP A 69 3.26 1.60 -14.70
CA ASP A 69 3.26 1.16 -16.10
C ASP A 69 4.70 1.10 -16.63
N ALA A 70 4.97 0.10 -17.46
CA ALA A 70 6.23 -0.08 -18.17
C ALA A 70 6.47 0.98 -19.25
N ASP A 71 5.42 1.46 -19.92
CA ASP A 71 5.57 2.37 -21.06
C ASP A 71 5.83 3.83 -20.66
N VAL A 72 5.55 4.19 -19.40
CA VAL A 72 5.59 5.61 -18.98
C VAL A 72 6.46 5.86 -17.73
N HIS A 73 6.85 4.84 -16.95
CA HIS A 73 7.51 5.03 -15.64
C HIS A 73 6.82 6.10 -14.77
N ALA A 74 5.51 6.33 -14.97
CA ALA A 74 4.79 7.43 -14.37
C ALA A 74 4.09 6.94 -13.11
N VAL A 75 4.75 7.17 -11.98
CA VAL A 75 4.14 6.99 -10.67
C VAL A 75 3.16 8.14 -10.44
N SER A 76 1.88 7.91 -10.75
CA SER A 76 0.82 8.88 -10.50
C SER A 76 0.26 8.71 -9.09
N ARG A 77 0.36 9.75 -8.27
CA ARG A 77 -0.24 9.75 -6.93
C ARG A 77 -1.74 9.96 -7.06
N VAL A 78 -2.50 8.94 -6.71
CA VAL A 78 -3.96 9.03 -6.66
C VAL A 78 -4.43 8.94 -5.22
N THR A 79 -5.25 9.90 -4.79
CA THR A 79 -5.83 9.94 -3.43
C THR A 79 -7.13 9.16 -3.31
N ALA A 80 -7.68 8.73 -4.44
CA ALA A 80 -8.92 8.00 -4.56
C ALA A 80 -8.76 6.97 -5.70
N THR A 81 -9.14 5.72 -5.46
CA THR A 81 -8.98 4.62 -6.41
C THR A 81 -9.74 4.82 -7.71
N GLU A 82 -10.76 5.66 -7.67
CA GLU A 82 -11.63 6.02 -8.77
C GLU A 82 -10.95 6.96 -9.81
N GLN A 83 -9.76 7.51 -9.53
CA GLN A 83 -9.04 8.39 -10.46
C GLN A 83 -7.84 7.71 -11.15
N ILE A 84 -7.78 6.38 -11.12
CA ILE A 84 -6.73 5.61 -11.77
C ILE A 84 -7.10 5.38 -13.24
N THR A 85 -6.32 5.96 -14.14
CA THR A 85 -6.36 5.61 -15.57
C THR A 85 -5.29 4.55 -15.82
N LEU A 86 -5.71 3.35 -16.21
CA LEU A 86 -4.83 2.22 -16.50
C LEU A 86 -4.42 2.29 -17.98
N GLY A 87 -3.11 2.39 -18.23
CA GLY A 87 -2.47 2.18 -19.54
C GLY A 87 -1.42 1.08 -19.36
N GLY A 88 -1.20 0.26 -20.39
CA GLY A 88 -0.29 -0.89 -20.29
C GLY A 88 0.33 -1.31 -21.62
N GLY A 89 1.60 -1.75 -21.57
CA GLY A 89 2.33 -2.22 -22.75
C GLY A 89 3.77 -2.71 -22.57
N GLY A 90 4.17 -3.29 -21.43
CA GLY A 90 5.53 -3.86 -21.29
C GLY A 90 5.82 -4.44 -19.91
N GLY A 91 6.94 -5.14 -19.75
CA GLY A 91 7.33 -5.78 -18.48
C GLY A 91 7.58 -4.76 -17.34
N THR A 92 7.16 -5.12 -16.12
CA THR A 92 7.11 -4.20 -14.99
C THR A 92 8.28 -4.39 -14.01
N ASP A 93 8.81 -3.28 -13.47
CA ASP A 93 9.76 -3.30 -12.35
C ASP A 93 9.13 -2.70 -11.09
N MET A 94 8.62 -3.57 -10.22
CA MET A 94 8.02 -3.17 -8.95
C MET A 94 9.00 -2.45 -8.00
N ARG A 95 10.32 -2.59 -8.20
CA ARG A 95 11.30 -1.85 -7.39
C ARG A 95 11.11 -0.35 -7.55
N VAL A 96 10.83 0.12 -8.77
CA VAL A 96 10.59 1.54 -9.07
C VAL A 96 9.35 2.05 -8.35
N GLY A 97 8.25 1.27 -8.36
CA GLY A 97 7.02 1.61 -7.67
C GLY A 97 7.18 1.67 -6.15
N ILE A 98 7.89 0.69 -5.59
CA ILE A 98 8.20 0.61 -4.15
C ILE A 98 9.09 1.78 -3.73
N ASP A 99 10.16 2.06 -4.48
CA ASP A 99 11.09 3.15 -4.17
C ASP A 99 10.39 4.52 -4.26
N ALA A 100 9.54 4.73 -5.25
CA ALA A 100 8.74 5.94 -5.36
C ALA A 100 7.77 6.10 -4.18
N ALA A 101 7.16 5.00 -3.71
CA ALA A 101 6.33 5.01 -2.51
C ALA A 101 7.13 5.41 -1.25
N LEU A 102 8.37 4.93 -1.14
CA LEU A 102 9.25 5.18 0.01
C LEU A 102 9.92 6.55 -0.02
N ALA A 103 10.13 7.12 -1.20
CA ALA A 103 10.67 8.46 -1.41
C ALA A 103 9.61 9.57 -1.20
N ALA A 104 8.33 9.22 -1.17
CA ALA A 104 7.26 10.18 -0.92
C ALA A 104 7.43 10.89 0.43
N ARG A 105 7.13 12.20 0.47
CA ARG A 105 7.18 13.04 1.68
C ARG A 105 6.47 12.41 2.88
N ASP A 106 5.32 11.81 2.62
CA ASP A 106 4.52 11.09 3.61
C ASP A 106 4.82 9.59 3.52
N ARG A 107 5.98 9.18 4.02
CA ARG A 107 6.47 7.79 3.92
C ARG A 107 5.45 6.79 4.50
N PRO A 108 5.07 5.75 3.74
CA PRO A 108 4.16 4.71 4.21
C PRO A 108 4.83 3.77 5.22
N SER A 109 4.03 3.21 6.12
CA SER A 109 4.45 2.12 7.01
C SER A 109 4.15 0.74 6.41
N VAL A 110 3.23 0.69 5.43
CA VAL A 110 2.83 -0.53 4.70
C VAL A 110 2.75 -0.18 3.22
N VAL A 111 3.35 -1.02 2.37
CA VAL A 111 3.21 -0.98 0.91
C VAL A 111 2.49 -2.25 0.47
N ILE A 112 1.39 -2.11 -0.25
CA ILE A 112 0.64 -3.21 -0.86
C ILE A 112 0.94 -3.17 -2.35
N VAL A 113 1.36 -4.27 -2.94
CA VAL A 113 1.67 -4.40 -4.36
C VAL A 113 0.63 -5.32 -5.00
N LEU A 114 -0.17 -4.82 -5.95
CA LEU A 114 -1.08 -5.62 -6.76
C LEU A 114 -0.33 -6.01 -8.05
N THR A 115 -0.07 -7.30 -8.27
CA THR A 115 0.73 -7.78 -9.42
C THR A 115 0.44 -9.26 -9.69
N ASP A 116 0.71 -9.73 -10.91
CA ASP A 116 0.77 -11.17 -11.24
C ASP A 116 2.05 -11.85 -10.71
N GLY A 117 2.97 -11.07 -10.13
CA GLY A 117 4.21 -11.54 -9.52
C GLY A 117 5.37 -11.71 -10.50
N LEU A 118 5.17 -11.49 -11.81
CA LEU A 118 6.21 -11.61 -12.84
C LEU A 118 7.07 -10.35 -12.94
N THR A 119 7.58 -9.90 -11.80
CA THR A 119 8.36 -8.67 -11.63
C THR A 119 9.60 -8.92 -10.78
N PRO A 120 10.70 -8.20 -11.04
CA PRO A 120 11.79 -8.10 -10.08
C PRO A 120 11.29 -7.55 -8.73
N TRP A 121 11.71 -8.19 -7.65
CA TRP A 121 11.52 -7.72 -6.27
C TRP A 121 12.78 -7.01 -5.77
N PRO A 122 12.67 -6.10 -4.79
CA PRO A 122 13.83 -5.51 -4.14
C PRO A 122 14.79 -6.58 -3.61
N ALA A 123 16.11 -6.36 -3.74
CA ALA A 123 17.10 -7.30 -3.22
C ALA A 123 17.15 -7.28 -1.67
N GLU A 124 16.89 -6.11 -1.08
CA GLU A 124 16.89 -5.89 0.36
C GLU A 124 15.48 -5.63 0.86
N THR A 125 15.20 -6.05 2.10
CA THR A 125 13.92 -5.80 2.74
C THR A 125 13.75 -4.29 2.99
N PRO A 126 12.70 -3.66 2.43
CA PRO A 126 12.43 -2.26 2.69
C PRO A 126 12.13 -1.98 4.16
N SER A 127 12.28 -0.72 4.60
CA SER A 127 12.01 -0.34 6.00
C SER A 127 10.53 -0.38 6.41
N CYS A 128 9.63 -0.76 5.50
CA CYS A 128 8.20 -0.86 5.71
C CYS A 128 7.75 -2.31 5.54
N ARG A 129 6.54 -2.64 6.02
CA ARG A 129 5.94 -3.93 5.64
C ARG A 129 5.58 -3.90 4.16
N LEU A 130 5.92 -4.95 3.45
CA LEU A 130 5.58 -5.12 2.05
C LEU A 130 4.66 -6.32 1.90
N ILE A 131 3.48 -6.08 1.32
CA ILE A 131 2.46 -7.08 1.06
C ILE A 131 2.31 -7.23 -0.45
N ALA A 132 2.52 -8.42 -0.99
CA ALA A 132 2.20 -8.75 -2.37
C ALA A 132 0.80 -9.37 -2.43
N ALA A 133 -0.15 -8.66 -3.03
CA ALA A 133 -1.43 -9.22 -3.44
C ALA A 133 -1.26 -9.79 -4.85
N LEU A 134 -0.96 -11.09 -4.90
CA LEU A 134 -0.74 -11.83 -6.13
C LEU A 134 -2.08 -12.13 -6.79
N ILE A 135 -2.28 -11.63 -8.00
CA ILE A 135 -3.49 -11.83 -8.79
C ILE A 135 -3.24 -12.96 -9.78
N GLY A 136 -4.15 -13.93 -9.81
CA GLY A 136 -4.06 -15.10 -10.69
C GLY A 136 -3.33 -16.31 -10.07
N ASP A 137 -3.65 -17.49 -10.60
CA ASP A 137 -3.24 -18.77 -10.03
C ASP A 137 -1.76 -19.12 -10.29
N GLY A 138 -1.17 -18.54 -11.33
CA GLY A 138 0.20 -18.81 -11.78
C GLY A 138 1.28 -17.94 -11.15
N ALA A 139 0.93 -17.03 -10.24
CA ALA A 139 1.86 -16.06 -9.69
C ALA A 139 3.03 -16.74 -8.95
N PRO A 140 4.30 -16.46 -9.34
CA PRO A 140 5.46 -17.04 -8.69
C PRO A 140 5.54 -16.56 -7.24
N GLN A 141 6.16 -17.39 -6.38
CA GLN A 141 6.32 -17.05 -4.97
C GLN A 141 7.34 -15.90 -4.82
N PRO A 142 6.97 -14.76 -4.20
CA PRO A 142 7.90 -13.68 -3.92
C PRO A 142 8.90 -14.08 -2.81
N PRO A 143 9.96 -13.26 -2.58
CA PRO A 143 10.90 -13.49 -1.49
C PRO A 143 10.21 -13.69 -0.14
N SER A 144 10.77 -14.53 0.73
CA SER A 144 10.13 -14.94 1.99
C SER A 144 9.85 -13.82 2.99
N TRP A 145 10.48 -12.66 2.83
CA TRP A 145 10.24 -11.47 3.65
C TRP A 145 9.04 -10.64 3.17
N VAL A 146 8.50 -10.94 1.98
CA VAL A 146 7.28 -10.34 1.44
C VAL A 146 6.07 -11.10 1.97
N GLU A 147 5.18 -10.40 2.67
CA GLU A 147 3.91 -10.98 3.08
C GLU A 147 3.04 -11.19 1.84
N THR A 148 2.55 -12.41 1.62
CA THR A 148 1.86 -12.77 0.37
C THR A 148 0.38 -13.03 0.64
N VAL A 149 -0.48 -12.38 -0.15
CA VAL A 149 -1.91 -12.65 -0.21
C VAL A 149 -2.22 -13.07 -1.65
N ARG A 150 -2.88 -14.21 -1.83
CA ARG A 150 -3.33 -14.65 -3.16
C ARG A 150 -4.77 -14.21 -3.37
N VAL A 151 -5.02 -13.51 -4.46
CA VAL A 151 -6.32 -13.04 -4.88
C VAL A 151 -6.78 -13.94 -6.02
N THR A 152 -7.67 -14.87 -5.71
CA THR A 152 -8.38 -15.68 -6.70
C THR A 152 -9.55 -14.88 -7.23
N ALA A 153 -9.64 -14.71 -8.56
CA ALA A 153 -10.77 -14.08 -9.23
C ALA A 153 -12.01 -15.00 -9.23
#